data_AF-A0A831Z1K3-F1
#
_entry.id   AF-A0A831Z1K3-F1
#
_cell.length_a   1.000
_cell.length_b   1.000
_cell.length_c   1.000
_cell.angle_alpha   90.00
_cell.angle_beta   90.00
_cell.angle_gamma   90.00
#
_symmetry.space_group_name_H-M   'P 1'
#
loop_
_entity.id
_entity.type
_entity.pdbx_description
1 polymer ?
#
loop_
_entity_poly.entity_id
_entity_poly.type
_entity_poly.pdbx_seq_one_letter_code
_entity_poly.pdbx_strand_id
1 'polypeptide(L)'
;IVDFCNREGIPCVGRGSAGDSLVAYVLGITHVDPLRYNLYFERFLNPDRSDPPDIDLDICWKNRDRVLAYVYEKYGTDRTAMICTFNTFQLRSAIRDVARVYGLPENEIATLTRYLPHGSVHHLEDTLAHIPECRTLRDSIPTVKQVLTVAQRIADLPRHQSIHPGGVIIAPKRITHYTPLQVAGKGIVISQYDMYSIEALGLVKMDLLGVRSLTIVSDTLAAITALFRQRTTSPGEAPPVYRLDVTRGKIVPERSAAYLTPQRFPFLDARRHHLSPLDLRVIPENDRNAITLLRNGFSLGCFQTESPGMRGLLRKMQIDNMDDVITAVALIRPGAANSGMKEQYIRRRAGKEPVTYLHPRLETVLKDTYGNILYQEQVMQVAVEIAGFSLAQADVLRKAMTKSRDRRTLYSMYREFIDGAMRNGLSREAVENVWHFLANFVGYGFNKAHAATYGTIAYQTAYLKAYFPVQYMTAVLNNEGGFYSTAAYIEECRRMGIRLLPPDVNASDEFFTGEGDAIR
;
A
#
# COMPACT_ATOMS: atom_id res chain seq x y z
N ILE A 1 20.75 -1.02 -6.29
CA ILE A 1 19.99 -0.05 -5.46
C ILE A 1 19.67 -0.71 -4.13
N VAL A 2 18.92 -1.82 -4.11
CA VAL A 2 18.64 -2.59 -2.89
C VAL A 2 19.91 -2.91 -2.09
N ASP A 3 20.97 -3.42 -2.74
CA ASP A 3 22.26 -3.67 -2.07
C ASP A 3 22.87 -2.41 -1.41
N PHE A 4 22.79 -1.26 -2.08
CA PHE A 4 23.23 0.02 -1.49
C PHE A 4 22.38 0.35 -0.26
N CYS A 5 21.06 0.23 -0.35
CA CYS A 5 20.17 0.47 0.77
C CYS A 5 20.52 -0.45 1.95
N ASN A 6 20.75 -1.73 1.70
CA ASN A 6 21.10 -2.71 2.73
C ASN A 6 22.43 -2.38 3.42
N ARG A 7 23.47 -2.03 2.64
CA ARG A 7 24.79 -1.64 3.18
C ARG A 7 24.70 -0.36 4.03
N GLU A 8 23.88 0.60 3.61
CA GLU A 8 23.72 1.89 4.28
C GLU A 8 22.70 1.86 5.43
N GLY A 9 22.12 0.70 5.76
CA GLY A 9 21.10 0.62 6.80
C GLY A 9 19.79 1.33 6.43
N ILE A 10 19.50 1.50 5.13
CA ILE A 10 18.30 2.15 4.60
C ILE A 10 17.22 1.09 4.33
N PRO A 11 16.11 1.09 5.07
CA PRO A 11 14.91 0.33 4.74
C PRO A 11 14.44 0.50 3.30
N CYS A 12 14.33 -0.61 2.56
CA CYS A 12 13.63 -0.66 1.30
C CYS A 12 12.96 -2.01 1.07
N VAL A 13 11.94 -2.04 0.21
CA VAL A 13 11.22 -3.27 -0.17
C VAL A 13 10.63 -3.13 -1.57
N GLY A 14 10.74 -4.19 -2.37
CA GLY A 14 10.09 -4.29 -3.66
C GLY A 14 8.60 -4.55 -3.54
N ARG A 15 7.81 -3.90 -4.40
CA ARG A 15 6.34 -4.02 -4.42
C ARG A 15 5.83 -4.50 -5.78
N GLY A 16 4.53 -4.78 -5.84
CA GLY A 16 3.86 -5.14 -7.09
C GLY A 16 4.06 -6.62 -7.41
N SER A 17 4.15 -6.96 -8.70
CA SER A 17 4.39 -8.36 -9.13
C SER A 17 5.82 -8.82 -8.89
N ALA A 18 6.76 -7.93 -8.52
CA ALA A 18 8.11 -8.34 -8.16
C ALA A 18 8.14 -9.42 -7.04
N GLY A 19 7.13 -9.45 -6.16
CA GLY A 19 7.00 -10.47 -5.11
C GLY A 19 6.63 -11.86 -5.63
N ASP A 20 6.22 -11.98 -6.90
CA ASP A 20 5.97 -13.26 -7.55
C ASP A 20 7.29 -13.97 -7.97
N SER A 21 8.44 -13.30 -7.88
CA SER A 21 9.73 -13.84 -8.30
C SER A 21 10.55 -14.41 -7.15
N LEU A 22 10.86 -15.71 -7.23
CA LEU A 22 11.80 -16.36 -6.31
C LEU A 22 13.21 -15.77 -6.40
N VAL A 23 13.63 -15.34 -7.60
CA VAL A 23 14.91 -14.65 -7.80
C VAL A 23 14.94 -13.33 -7.05
N ALA A 24 13.86 -12.53 -7.14
CA ALA A 24 13.76 -11.27 -6.41
C ALA A 24 13.79 -11.49 -4.89
N TYR A 25 13.13 -12.55 -4.40
CA TYR A 25 13.16 -12.93 -2.99
C TYR A 25 14.57 -13.31 -2.51
N VAL A 26 15.26 -14.20 -3.24
CA VAL A 26 16.62 -14.66 -2.89
C VAL A 26 17.65 -13.54 -2.93
N LEU A 27 17.48 -12.58 -3.85
CA LEU A 27 18.32 -11.38 -3.93
C LEU A 27 17.96 -10.31 -2.89
N GLY A 28 16.95 -10.54 -2.05
CA GLY A 28 16.49 -9.59 -1.03
C GLY A 28 15.80 -8.35 -1.60
N ILE A 29 15.39 -8.37 -2.88
CA ILE A 29 14.61 -7.28 -3.50
C ILE A 29 13.20 -7.26 -2.90
N THR A 30 12.62 -8.44 -2.65
CA THR A 30 11.32 -8.59 -1.99
C THR A 30 11.47 -9.43 -0.72
N HIS A 31 10.58 -9.20 0.24
CA HIS A 31 10.59 -9.92 1.53
C HIS A 31 9.48 -10.98 1.61
N VAL A 32 8.72 -11.16 0.53
CA VAL A 32 7.60 -12.11 0.42
C VAL A 32 8.11 -13.40 -0.20
N ASP A 33 7.93 -14.52 0.50
CA ASP A 33 8.26 -15.85 -0.04
C ASP A 33 7.17 -16.30 -1.05
N PRO A 34 7.50 -16.38 -2.36
CA PRO A 34 6.52 -16.74 -3.37
C PRO A 34 6.03 -18.18 -3.27
N LEU A 35 6.85 -19.10 -2.73
CA LEU A 35 6.45 -20.51 -2.58
C LEU A 35 5.41 -20.65 -1.47
N ARG A 36 5.65 -19.99 -0.33
CA ARG A 36 4.71 -19.94 0.79
C ARG A 36 3.33 -19.42 0.36
N TYR A 37 3.32 -18.37 -0.45
CA TYR A 37 2.08 -17.70 -0.86
C TYR A 37 1.48 -18.24 -2.16
N ASN A 38 2.08 -19.28 -2.76
CA ASN A 38 1.67 -19.86 -4.04
C ASN A 38 1.53 -18.79 -5.14
N LEU A 39 2.60 -17.99 -5.29
CA LEU A 39 2.73 -16.91 -6.28
C LEU A 39 3.44 -17.42 -7.53
N TYR A 40 3.08 -16.89 -8.71
CA TYR A 40 3.53 -17.41 -10.00
C TYR A 40 4.42 -16.42 -10.75
N PHE A 41 5.61 -16.88 -11.13
CA PHE A 41 6.59 -16.06 -11.83
C PHE A 41 6.05 -15.44 -13.13
N GLU A 42 5.19 -16.16 -13.86
CA GLU A 42 4.58 -15.72 -15.11
C GLU A 42 3.73 -14.46 -14.94
N ARG A 43 3.26 -14.18 -13.73
CA ARG A 43 2.56 -12.93 -13.43
C ARG A 43 3.51 -11.73 -13.41
N PHE A 44 4.75 -11.95 -12.99
CA PHE A 44 5.82 -10.95 -13.02
C PHE A 44 6.41 -10.81 -14.42
N LEU A 45 6.86 -11.92 -15.01
CA LEU A 45 7.49 -11.96 -16.31
C LEU A 45 6.89 -13.11 -17.14
N ASN A 46 6.16 -12.73 -18.19
CA ASN A 46 5.43 -13.67 -19.02
C ASN A 46 6.08 -13.77 -20.40
N PRO A 47 6.44 -14.97 -20.90
CA PRO A 47 7.00 -15.13 -22.25
C PRO A 47 6.06 -14.71 -23.38
N ASP A 48 4.74 -14.73 -23.15
CA ASP A 48 3.72 -14.35 -24.14
C ASP A 48 3.44 -12.83 -24.14
N ARG A 49 4.19 -12.04 -23.34
CA ARG A 49 4.06 -10.58 -23.24
C ARG A 49 5.35 -9.90 -23.68
N SER A 50 5.18 -8.77 -24.36
CA SER A 50 6.29 -7.89 -24.76
C SER A 50 6.58 -6.78 -23.75
N ASP A 51 5.74 -6.60 -22.72
CA ASP A 51 5.99 -5.55 -21.73
C ASP A 51 7.18 -5.94 -20.85
N PRO A 52 8.13 -5.03 -20.58
CA PRO A 52 9.26 -5.32 -19.71
C PRO A 52 8.83 -5.53 -18.26
N PRO A 53 9.59 -6.30 -17.45
CA PRO A 53 9.34 -6.41 -16.02
C PRO A 53 9.58 -5.07 -15.34
N ASP A 54 8.68 -4.70 -14.42
CA ASP A 54 8.77 -3.47 -13.64
C ASP A 54 8.97 -3.81 -12.16
N ILE A 55 10.04 -3.28 -11.55
CA ILE A 55 10.35 -3.45 -10.14
C ILE A 55 10.37 -2.08 -9.49
N ASP A 56 9.29 -1.81 -8.77
CA ASP A 56 9.16 -0.63 -7.94
C ASP A 56 9.69 -0.88 -6.53
N LEU A 57 10.34 0.13 -5.94
CA LEU A 57 10.88 0.10 -4.58
C LEU A 57 10.19 1.14 -3.71
N ASP A 58 9.74 0.68 -2.54
CA ASP A 58 9.41 1.55 -1.41
C ASP A 58 10.66 1.73 -0.54
N ILE A 59 10.95 2.96 -0.16
CA ILE A 59 12.15 3.37 0.59
C ILE A 59 11.70 4.19 1.80
N CYS A 60 12.41 4.12 2.93
CA CYS A 60 12.14 5.05 4.03
C CYS A 60 12.26 6.51 3.54
N TRP A 61 11.21 7.30 3.75
CA TRP A 61 11.08 8.62 3.13
C TRP A 61 12.24 9.57 3.47
N LYS A 62 12.81 9.47 4.70
CA LYS A 62 13.97 10.26 5.15
C LYS A 62 15.22 10.05 4.28
N ASN A 63 15.41 8.86 3.73
CA ASN A 63 16.62 8.52 2.95
C ASN A 63 16.35 8.38 1.45
N ARG A 64 15.14 8.67 0.97
CA ARG A 64 14.81 8.60 -0.46
C ARG A 64 15.77 9.44 -1.30
N ASP A 65 16.06 10.66 -0.86
CA ASP A 65 16.92 11.58 -1.62
C ASP A 65 18.39 11.11 -1.63
N ARG A 66 18.85 10.44 -0.57
CA ARG A 66 20.17 9.77 -0.55
C ARG A 66 20.23 8.62 -1.56
N VAL A 67 19.17 7.80 -1.63
CA VAL A 67 19.11 6.72 -2.63
C VAL A 67 19.02 7.28 -4.04
N LEU A 68 18.27 8.36 -4.26
CA LEU A 68 18.21 9.03 -5.54
C LEU A 68 19.58 9.57 -5.94
N ALA A 69 20.29 10.26 -5.04
CA ALA A 69 21.64 10.75 -5.28
C ALA A 69 22.60 9.62 -5.70
N TYR A 70 22.54 8.46 -5.03
CA TYR A 70 23.29 7.27 -5.43
C TYR A 70 22.95 6.78 -6.84
N VAL A 71 21.68 6.83 -7.26
CA VAL A 71 21.29 6.49 -8.65
C VAL A 71 21.93 7.45 -9.64
N TYR A 72 21.88 8.76 -9.37
CA TYR A 72 22.52 9.77 -10.22
C TYR A 72 24.04 9.60 -10.29
N GLU A 73 24.69 9.31 -9.17
CA GLU A 73 26.13 9.04 -9.11
C GLU A 73 26.50 7.78 -9.90
N LYS A 74 25.76 6.69 -9.69
CA LYS A 74 26.05 5.39 -10.29
C LYS A 74 25.83 5.35 -11.80
N TYR A 75 24.74 5.95 -12.28
CA TYR A 75 24.35 5.87 -13.68
C TYR A 75 24.70 7.12 -14.49
N GLY A 76 25.11 8.21 -13.83
CA GLY A 76 25.48 9.48 -14.46
C GLY A 76 24.31 10.46 -14.53
N THR A 77 24.60 11.72 -14.23
CA THR A 77 23.63 12.82 -14.20
C THR A 77 23.10 13.20 -15.58
N ASP A 78 23.84 12.90 -16.64
CA ASP A 78 23.44 13.12 -18.04
C ASP A 78 22.58 11.98 -18.62
N ARG A 79 22.46 10.86 -17.89
CA ARG A 79 21.69 9.66 -18.28
C ARG A 79 20.50 9.36 -17.36
N THR A 80 20.35 10.13 -16.29
CA THR A 80 19.33 9.92 -15.26
C THR A 80 18.48 11.19 -15.14
N ALA A 81 17.16 11.05 -15.09
CA ALA A 81 16.24 12.13 -14.74
C ALA A 81 15.02 11.60 -14.01
N MET A 82 14.34 12.47 -13.28
CA MET A 82 13.00 12.17 -12.77
C MET A 82 11.95 12.28 -13.90
N ILE A 83 10.84 11.56 -13.78
CA ILE A 83 9.71 11.64 -14.71
C ILE A 83 8.85 12.86 -14.32
N CYS A 84 8.23 13.56 -15.29
CA CYS A 84 7.21 14.55 -14.96
C CYS A 84 5.84 13.92 -14.69
N THR A 85 4.96 14.71 -14.11
CA THR A 85 3.53 14.40 -14.01
C THR A 85 2.74 15.61 -14.48
N PHE A 86 1.85 15.40 -15.43
CA PHE A 86 0.88 16.41 -15.83
C PHE A 86 -0.28 16.41 -14.84
N ASN A 87 -0.39 17.46 -14.05
CA ASN A 87 -1.57 17.68 -13.22
C ASN A 87 -2.64 18.34 -14.09
N THR A 88 -3.82 17.75 -14.16
CA THR A 88 -4.95 18.29 -14.91
C THR A 88 -5.97 18.97 -14.00
N PHE A 89 -6.87 19.74 -14.59
CA PHE A 89 -7.97 20.36 -13.86
C PHE A 89 -9.01 19.31 -13.42
N GLN A 90 -8.89 18.87 -12.16
CA GLN A 90 -9.85 18.02 -11.46
C GLN A 90 -10.98 18.86 -10.83
N LEU A 91 -12.07 18.21 -10.38
CA LEU A 91 -13.31 18.84 -9.89
C LEU A 91 -13.07 20.06 -8.99
N ARG A 92 -12.37 19.86 -7.87
CA ARG A 92 -12.11 20.93 -6.89
C ARG A 92 -11.19 22.02 -7.45
N SER A 93 -10.13 21.65 -8.17
CA SER A 93 -9.15 22.61 -8.71
C SER A 93 -9.72 23.47 -9.84
N ALA A 94 -10.53 22.88 -10.73
CA ALA A 94 -11.18 23.59 -11.81
C ALA A 94 -12.12 24.66 -11.27
N ILE A 95 -12.98 24.28 -10.32
CA ILE A 95 -13.93 25.20 -9.69
C ILE A 95 -13.21 26.30 -8.91
N ARG A 96 -12.15 25.96 -8.16
CA ARG A 96 -11.38 26.95 -7.39
C ARG A 96 -10.71 28.01 -8.27
N ASP A 97 -10.01 27.58 -9.32
CA ASP A 97 -9.27 28.52 -10.18
C ASP A 97 -10.24 29.37 -11.02
N VAL A 98 -11.35 28.81 -11.52
CA VAL A 98 -12.38 29.57 -12.23
C VAL A 98 -13.07 30.55 -11.27
N ALA A 99 -13.46 30.13 -10.07
CA ALA A 99 -14.10 31.03 -9.09
C ALA A 99 -13.21 32.23 -8.74
N ARG A 100 -11.90 32.02 -8.64
CA ARG A 100 -10.93 33.12 -8.42
C ARG A 100 -10.92 34.11 -9.59
N VAL A 101 -11.01 33.63 -10.83
CA VAL A 101 -11.08 34.49 -12.03
C VAL A 101 -12.37 35.32 -12.04
N TYR A 102 -13.48 34.75 -11.56
CA TYR A 102 -14.74 35.46 -11.36
C TYR A 102 -14.77 36.39 -10.14
N GLY A 103 -13.66 36.50 -9.40
CA GLY A 103 -13.51 37.42 -8.27
C GLY A 103 -14.12 36.95 -6.96
N LEU A 104 -14.41 35.65 -6.80
CA LEU A 104 -14.94 35.14 -5.54
C LEU A 104 -13.87 35.20 -4.42
N PRO A 105 -14.24 35.62 -3.20
CA PRO A 105 -13.38 35.54 -2.03
C PRO A 105 -12.95 34.10 -1.67
N GLU A 106 -11.74 33.93 -1.12
CA GLU A 106 -11.18 32.58 -0.85
C GLU A 106 -12.01 31.78 0.19
N ASN A 107 -12.68 32.45 1.14
CA ASN A 107 -13.61 31.82 2.08
C ASN A 107 -14.88 31.28 1.40
N GLU A 108 -15.40 31.98 0.39
CA GLU A 108 -16.52 31.50 -0.42
C GLU A 108 -16.08 30.31 -1.28
N ILE A 109 -14.91 30.39 -1.91
CA ILE A 109 -14.35 29.29 -2.70
C ILE A 109 -14.09 28.05 -1.83
N ALA A 110 -13.58 28.24 -0.61
CA ALA A 110 -13.39 27.16 0.35
C ALA A 110 -14.72 26.51 0.71
N THR A 111 -15.77 27.31 0.94
CA THR A 111 -17.13 26.83 1.23
C THR A 111 -17.70 26.05 0.05
N LEU A 112 -17.56 26.56 -1.18
CA LEU A 112 -18.01 25.95 -2.43
C LEU A 112 -17.35 24.58 -2.67
N THR A 113 -16.05 24.47 -2.36
CA THR A 113 -15.25 23.28 -2.69
C THR A 113 -15.17 22.25 -1.56
N ARG A 114 -15.63 22.59 -0.35
CA ARG A 114 -15.50 21.76 0.86
C ARG A 114 -16.16 20.38 0.72
N TYR A 115 -17.37 20.35 0.17
CA TYR A 115 -18.20 19.15 0.11
C TYR A 115 -18.06 18.36 -1.21
N LEU A 116 -17.42 18.95 -2.22
CA LEU A 116 -17.17 18.28 -3.48
C LEU A 116 -16.22 17.10 -3.25
N PRO A 117 -16.43 15.91 -3.83
CA PRO A 117 -15.49 14.81 -3.72
C PRO A 117 -14.19 15.09 -4.49
N HIS A 118 -13.17 14.28 -4.24
CA HIS A 118 -12.02 14.20 -5.15
C HIS A 118 -12.43 13.41 -6.39
N GLY A 119 -12.08 13.90 -7.57
CA GLY A 119 -12.36 13.21 -8.83
C GLY A 119 -12.44 14.17 -10.01
N SER A 120 -12.81 13.62 -11.17
CA SER A 120 -13.00 14.39 -12.39
C SER A 120 -14.25 15.25 -12.34
N VAL A 121 -14.19 16.40 -13.01
CA VAL A 121 -15.32 17.32 -13.17
C VAL A 121 -16.49 16.65 -13.92
N HIS A 122 -16.23 15.60 -14.71
CA HIS A 122 -17.27 14.86 -15.42
C HIS A 122 -18.33 14.23 -14.50
N HIS A 123 -17.99 13.98 -13.23
CA HIS A 123 -18.93 13.50 -12.21
C HIS A 123 -19.66 14.63 -11.45
N LEU A 124 -19.55 15.88 -11.91
CA LEU A 124 -20.17 17.01 -11.25
C LEU A 124 -21.70 16.85 -11.17
N GLU A 125 -22.36 16.43 -12.24
CA GLU A 125 -23.82 16.25 -12.22
C GLU A 125 -24.24 15.17 -11.21
N ASP A 126 -23.56 14.03 -11.21
CA ASP A 126 -23.81 12.95 -10.24
C ASP A 126 -23.57 13.44 -8.80
N THR A 127 -22.49 14.19 -8.59
CA THR A 127 -22.13 14.82 -7.31
C THR A 127 -23.25 15.74 -6.83
N LEU A 128 -23.73 16.65 -7.69
CA LEU A 128 -24.79 17.59 -7.37
C LEU A 128 -26.13 16.89 -7.07
N ALA A 129 -26.43 15.79 -7.76
CA ALA A 129 -27.67 15.03 -7.55
C ALA A 129 -27.67 14.22 -6.24
N HIS A 130 -26.55 13.56 -5.93
CA HIS A 130 -26.48 12.55 -4.87
C HIS A 130 -25.91 13.06 -3.54
N ILE A 131 -25.17 14.16 -3.52
CA ILE A 131 -24.63 14.74 -2.28
C ILE A 131 -25.57 15.90 -1.85
N PRO A 132 -26.35 15.74 -0.76
CA PRO A 132 -27.31 16.75 -0.32
C PRO A 132 -26.71 18.14 -0.14
N GLU A 133 -25.50 18.22 0.41
CA GLU A 133 -24.76 19.46 0.66
C GLU A 133 -24.36 20.18 -0.64
N CYS A 134 -24.36 19.49 -1.77
CA CYS A 134 -23.99 20.05 -3.07
C CYS A 134 -25.20 20.48 -3.92
N ARG A 135 -26.43 20.07 -3.58
CA ARG A 135 -27.62 20.30 -4.41
C ARG A 135 -27.91 21.76 -4.71
N THR A 136 -27.72 22.61 -3.71
CA THR A 136 -28.01 24.05 -3.80
C THR A 136 -26.89 24.85 -4.47
N LEU A 137 -25.75 24.23 -4.78
CA LEU A 137 -24.60 24.93 -5.38
C LEU A 137 -24.98 25.54 -6.74
N ARG A 138 -25.77 24.82 -7.54
CA ARG A 138 -26.22 25.27 -8.86
C ARG A 138 -27.09 26.54 -8.79
N ASP A 139 -27.88 26.68 -7.72
CA ASP A 139 -28.92 27.69 -7.60
C ASP A 139 -28.55 28.82 -6.63
N SER A 140 -27.36 28.77 -6.05
CA SER A 140 -26.90 29.73 -5.04
C SER A 140 -26.76 31.16 -5.58
N ILE A 141 -25.97 31.35 -6.63
CA ILE A 141 -25.68 32.67 -7.23
C ILE A 141 -25.41 32.50 -8.74
N PRO A 142 -25.86 33.40 -9.64
CA PRO A 142 -25.58 33.32 -11.07
C PRO A 142 -24.10 33.12 -11.42
N THR A 143 -23.20 33.74 -10.66
CA THR A 143 -21.75 33.59 -10.80
C THR A 143 -21.30 32.15 -10.59
N VAL A 144 -21.87 31.43 -9.61
CA VAL A 144 -21.51 30.02 -9.34
C VAL A 144 -21.92 29.14 -10.51
N LYS A 145 -23.10 29.35 -11.10
CA LYS A 145 -23.53 28.62 -12.30
C LYS A 145 -22.56 28.80 -13.47
N GLN A 146 -22.07 30.02 -13.68
CA GLN A 146 -21.05 30.31 -14.70
C GLN A 146 -19.73 29.62 -14.38
N VAL A 147 -19.29 29.67 -13.11
CA VAL A 147 -18.08 28.98 -12.63
C VAL A 147 -18.16 27.48 -12.92
N LEU A 148 -19.27 26.82 -12.58
CA LEU A 148 -19.46 25.39 -12.83
C LEU A 148 -19.44 25.05 -14.33
N THR A 149 -20.07 25.89 -15.15
CA THR A 149 -20.12 25.71 -16.61
C THR A 149 -18.71 25.81 -17.22
N VAL A 150 -17.92 26.81 -16.81
CA VAL A 150 -16.54 26.97 -17.31
C VAL A 150 -15.63 25.88 -16.75
N ALA A 151 -15.79 25.49 -15.48
CA ALA A 151 -15.05 24.39 -14.87
C ALA A 151 -15.23 23.07 -15.62
N GLN A 152 -16.45 22.77 -16.10
CA GLN A 152 -16.72 21.61 -16.96
C GLN A 152 -15.98 21.68 -18.30
N ARG A 153 -15.83 22.87 -18.88
CA ARG A 153 -15.13 23.04 -20.18
C ARG A 153 -13.62 22.89 -20.07
N ILE A 154 -13.04 23.24 -18.92
CA ILE A 154 -11.59 23.11 -18.69
C ILE A 154 -11.22 21.78 -18.02
N ALA A 155 -12.20 20.90 -17.78
CA ALA A 155 -11.99 19.61 -17.16
C ALA A 155 -10.90 18.81 -17.88
N ASP A 156 -10.02 18.20 -17.09
CA ASP A 156 -8.93 17.34 -17.58
C ASP A 156 -7.91 18.03 -18.52
N LEU A 157 -8.02 19.34 -18.77
CA LEU A 157 -6.97 20.11 -19.42
C LEU A 157 -5.71 20.15 -18.54
N PRO A 158 -4.49 20.11 -19.13
CA PRO A 158 -3.25 20.27 -18.38
C PRO A 158 -3.21 21.60 -17.64
N ARG A 159 -2.94 21.54 -16.32
CA ARG A 159 -2.82 22.71 -15.45
C ARG A 159 -1.36 23.11 -15.25
N HIS A 160 -0.52 22.15 -14.87
CA HIS A 160 0.93 22.36 -14.71
C HIS A 160 1.68 21.02 -14.66
N GLN A 161 2.98 21.08 -14.91
CA GLN A 161 3.89 19.93 -14.77
C GLN A 161 4.49 19.92 -13.35
N SER A 162 4.55 18.75 -12.74
CA SER A 162 5.23 18.50 -11.46
C SER A 162 6.20 17.34 -11.57
N ILE A 163 6.97 17.11 -10.50
CA ILE A 163 7.88 15.96 -10.39
C ILE A 163 7.05 14.72 -10.04
N HIS A 164 7.30 13.58 -10.71
CA HIS A 164 6.68 12.30 -10.34
C HIS A 164 7.17 11.88 -8.95
N PRO A 165 6.29 11.43 -8.04
CA PRO A 165 6.65 11.12 -6.65
C PRO A 165 7.68 9.99 -6.52
N GLY A 166 7.71 9.04 -7.46
CA GLY A 166 8.66 7.93 -7.46
C GLY A 166 9.58 7.85 -8.68
N GLY A 167 9.19 8.45 -9.80
CA GLY A 167 9.57 7.96 -11.11
C GLY A 167 10.95 8.46 -11.52
N VAL A 168 11.89 7.54 -11.68
CA VAL A 168 13.23 7.83 -12.20
C VAL A 168 13.46 7.01 -13.47
N ILE A 169 14.13 7.64 -14.43
CA ILE A 169 14.50 7.06 -15.73
C ILE A 169 16.00 6.86 -15.74
N ILE A 170 16.45 5.72 -16.23
CA ILE A 170 17.87 5.45 -16.50
C ILE A 170 18.00 5.12 -17.99
N ALA A 171 18.71 5.97 -18.74
CA ALA A 171 18.94 5.80 -20.17
C ALA A 171 20.33 5.20 -20.46
N PRO A 172 20.49 4.43 -21.56
CA PRO A 172 21.79 3.87 -21.92
C PRO A 172 22.75 4.92 -22.52
N LYS A 173 22.20 5.99 -23.10
CA LYS A 173 22.92 7.17 -23.63
C LYS A 173 22.41 8.43 -22.93
N ARG A 174 22.96 9.59 -23.29
CA ARG A 174 22.46 10.90 -22.81
C ARG A 174 20.94 10.96 -22.93
N ILE A 175 20.27 11.32 -21.84
CA ILE A 175 18.81 11.24 -21.74
C ILE A 175 18.11 12.17 -22.75
N THR A 176 18.79 13.26 -23.14
CA THR A 176 18.33 14.21 -24.17
C THR A 176 18.23 13.60 -25.57
N HIS A 177 18.80 12.41 -25.82
CA HIS A 177 18.57 11.67 -27.06
C HIS A 177 17.16 11.06 -27.12
N TYR A 178 16.48 10.94 -25.97
CA TYR A 178 15.20 10.25 -25.86
C TYR A 178 14.06 11.18 -25.43
N THR A 179 14.33 12.13 -24.53
CA THR A 179 13.32 13.05 -24.00
C THR A 179 13.90 14.44 -23.74
N PRO A 180 13.18 15.53 -24.07
CA PRO A 180 13.57 16.85 -23.62
C PRO A 180 13.45 16.98 -22.10
N LEU A 181 14.30 17.81 -21.50
CA LEU A 181 14.36 18.01 -20.06
C LEU A 181 13.87 19.40 -19.67
N GLN A 182 13.52 19.57 -18.41
CA GLN A 182 13.30 20.86 -17.76
C GLN A 182 13.75 20.80 -16.30
N VAL A 183 14.09 21.96 -15.75
CA VAL A 183 14.40 22.09 -14.33
C VAL A 183 13.10 22.38 -13.58
N ALA A 184 12.74 21.51 -12.64
CA ALA A 184 11.60 21.69 -11.76
C ALA A 184 12.01 22.34 -10.43
N GLY A 185 11.06 22.43 -9.49
CA GLY A 185 11.33 22.91 -8.14
C GLY A 185 12.50 22.16 -7.48
N LYS A 186 13.23 22.87 -6.60
CA LYS A 186 14.44 22.37 -5.92
C LYS A 186 15.60 22.00 -6.86
N GLY A 187 15.61 22.51 -8.10
CA GLY A 187 16.68 22.25 -9.07
C GLY A 187 16.67 20.83 -9.65
N ILE A 188 15.59 20.07 -9.44
CA ILE A 188 15.49 18.68 -9.89
C ILE A 188 15.23 18.67 -11.40
N VAL A 189 16.04 17.93 -12.16
CA VAL A 189 15.86 17.75 -13.60
C VAL A 189 14.80 16.69 -13.86
N ILE A 190 13.78 17.04 -14.65
CA ILE A 190 12.71 16.14 -15.04
C ILE A 190 12.59 16.02 -16.56
N SER A 191 12.17 14.85 -17.03
CA SER A 191 11.68 14.63 -18.40
C SER A 191 10.45 15.51 -18.65
N GLN A 192 10.28 16.06 -19.86
CA GLN A 192 9.01 16.71 -20.25
C GLN A 192 7.96 15.69 -20.71
N TYR A 193 8.35 14.44 -20.97
CA TYR A 193 7.46 13.33 -21.23
C TYR A 193 7.03 12.64 -19.94
N ASP A 194 5.75 12.28 -19.88
CA ASP A 194 5.15 11.56 -18.77
C ASP A 194 5.50 10.07 -18.77
N MET A 195 5.04 9.35 -17.75
CA MET A 195 5.35 7.94 -17.58
C MET A 195 4.96 7.08 -18.80
N TYR A 196 3.80 7.33 -19.41
CA TYR A 196 3.32 6.54 -20.55
C TYR A 196 4.16 6.79 -21.80
N SER A 197 4.52 8.05 -22.04
CA SER A 197 5.38 8.43 -23.15
C SER A 197 6.79 7.85 -22.99
N ILE A 198 7.33 7.87 -21.77
CA ILE A 198 8.64 7.27 -21.45
C ILE A 198 8.61 5.75 -21.61
N GLU A 199 7.54 5.09 -21.18
CA GLU A 199 7.34 3.65 -21.36
C GLU A 199 7.27 3.29 -22.86
N ALA A 200 6.55 4.08 -23.67
CA ALA A 200 6.46 3.88 -25.12
C ALA A 200 7.80 4.05 -25.84
N LEU A 201 8.74 4.83 -25.28
CA LEU A 201 10.11 4.96 -25.77
C LEU A 201 11.01 3.76 -25.40
N GLY A 202 10.51 2.81 -24.59
CA GLY A 202 11.25 1.63 -24.15
C GLY A 202 12.36 1.94 -23.15
N LEU A 203 12.30 3.08 -22.45
CA LEU A 203 13.27 3.40 -21.41
C LEU A 203 12.95 2.67 -20.11
N VAL A 204 14.02 2.30 -19.38
CA VAL A 204 13.88 1.74 -18.04
C VAL A 204 13.36 2.83 -17.12
N LYS A 205 12.14 2.65 -16.62
CA LYS A 205 11.58 3.40 -15.50
C LYS A 205 11.63 2.55 -14.24
N MET A 206 11.80 3.19 -13.10
CA MET A 206 11.58 2.57 -11.80
C MET A 206 10.98 3.61 -10.86
N ASP A 207 10.08 3.19 -9.98
CA ASP A 207 9.63 4.06 -8.90
C ASP A 207 10.43 3.84 -7.62
N LEU A 208 11.06 4.91 -7.14
CA LEU A 208 11.69 5.02 -5.82
C LEU A 208 10.78 5.85 -4.92
N LEU A 209 9.81 5.19 -4.28
CA LEU A 209 8.78 5.86 -3.50
C LEU A 209 9.19 6.01 -2.04
N GLY A 210 9.10 7.23 -1.51
CA GLY A 210 9.33 7.50 -0.09
C GLY A 210 8.10 7.12 0.74
N VAL A 211 8.24 6.14 1.63
CA VAL A 211 7.15 5.62 2.46
C VAL A 211 7.42 5.90 3.93
N ARG A 212 6.44 6.56 4.58
CA ARG A 212 6.51 6.94 6.00
C ARG A 212 6.54 5.74 6.94
N SER A 213 5.76 4.70 6.67
CA SER A 213 5.69 3.49 7.52
C SER A 213 7.03 2.76 7.63
N LEU A 214 7.82 2.68 6.55
CA LEU A 214 9.16 2.08 6.61
C LEU A 214 10.10 2.87 7.52
N THR A 215 9.92 4.20 7.59
CA THR A 215 10.70 5.05 8.49
C THR A 215 10.24 4.91 9.92
N ILE A 216 8.94 4.81 10.16
CA ILE A 216 8.39 4.52 11.50
C ILE A 216 8.99 3.21 12.02
N VAL A 217 9.00 2.15 11.22
CA VAL A 217 9.61 0.87 11.60
C VAL A 217 11.10 1.05 11.88
N SER A 218 11.84 1.73 10.99
CA SER A 218 13.27 1.99 11.16
C SER A 218 13.61 2.72 12.46
N ASP A 219 12.93 3.85 12.72
CA ASP A 219 13.15 4.68 13.90
C ASP A 219 12.77 3.92 15.17
N THR A 220 11.70 3.12 15.11
CA THR A 220 11.30 2.24 16.21
C THR A 220 12.37 1.21 16.52
N LEU A 221 12.90 0.52 15.51
CA LEU A 221 13.95 -0.49 15.68
C LEU A 221 15.25 0.12 16.20
N ALA A 222 15.62 1.32 15.72
CA ALA A 222 16.77 2.06 16.24
C ALA A 222 16.60 2.39 17.73
N ALA A 223 15.42 2.90 18.13
CA ALA A 223 15.11 3.21 19.52
C ALA A 223 15.12 1.96 20.42
N ILE A 224 14.55 0.84 19.97
CA ILE A 224 14.56 -0.43 20.71
C ILE A 224 15.99 -0.96 20.85
N THR A 225 16.80 -0.87 19.79
CA THR A 225 18.20 -1.32 19.80
C THR A 225 19.06 -0.48 20.74
N ALA A 226 18.86 0.85 20.77
CA ALA A 226 19.52 1.74 21.72
C ALA A 226 19.15 1.38 23.17
N LEU A 227 17.86 1.15 23.44
CA LEU A 227 17.38 0.73 24.77
C LEU A 227 17.94 -0.65 25.18
N PHE A 228 18.03 -1.59 24.24
CA PHE A 228 18.66 -2.90 24.48
C PHE A 228 20.14 -2.74 24.86
N ARG A 229 20.90 -1.95 24.10
CA ARG A 229 22.31 -1.67 24.38
C ARG A 229 22.50 -1.03 25.76
N GLN A 230 21.72 0.00 26.08
CA GLN A 230 21.77 0.65 27.39
C GLN A 230 21.51 -0.34 28.54
N ARG A 231 20.53 -1.24 28.38
CA ARG A 231 20.26 -2.30 29.37
C ARG A 231 21.38 -3.30 29.53
N THR A 232 22.09 -3.61 28.44
CA THR A 232 23.25 -4.52 28.51
C THR A 232 24.48 -3.88 29.14
N THR A 233 24.69 -2.57 28.96
CA THR A 233 25.88 -1.86 29.47
C THR A 233 25.67 -1.29 30.87
N SER A 234 24.47 -0.80 31.19
CA SER A 234 24.12 -0.13 32.45
C SER A 234 22.75 -0.60 32.98
N PRO A 235 22.63 -1.83 33.52
CA PRO A 235 21.34 -2.42 33.88
C PRO A 235 20.53 -1.64 34.92
N GLY A 236 21.21 -0.92 35.84
CA GLY A 236 20.58 -0.15 36.91
C GLY A 236 20.04 1.23 36.50
N GLU A 237 20.42 1.72 35.31
CA GLU A 237 20.05 3.06 34.82
C GLU A 237 19.02 3.02 33.69
N ALA A 238 18.76 1.83 33.13
CA ALA A 238 17.88 1.71 31.99
C ALA A 238 16.39 1.81 32.40
N PRO A 239 15.58 2.61 31.69
CA PRO A 239 14.17 2.75 32.03
C PRO A 239 13.40 1.43 31.84
N PRO A 240 12.23 1.27 32.50
CA PRO A 240 11.33 0.15 32.21
C PRO A 240 10.97 0.14 30.73
N VAL A 241 10.86 -1.05 30.14
CA VAL A 241 10.23 -1.18 28.82
C VAL A 241 8.73 -1.16 29.08
N TYR A 242 7.96 -0.50 28.23
CA TYR A 242 6.51 -0.50 28.32
C TYR A 242 5.96 -1.34 27.19
N ARG A 243 4.94 -2.13 27.48
CA ARG A 243 4.16 -2.88 26.47
C ARG A 243 2.70 -2.46 26.55
N LEU A 244 1.94 -2.71 25.49
CA LEU A 244 0.49 -2.48 25.52
C LEU A 244 -0.21 -3.67 26.19
N ASP A 245 -1.03 -3.41 27.19
CA ASP A 245 -2.12 -4.32 27.55
C ASP A 245 -3.17 -4.22 26.44
N VAL A 246 -3.13 -5.17 25.52
CA VAL A 246 -3.98 -5.20 24.32
C VAL A 246 -5.46 -5.43 24.63
N THR A 247 -5.81 -5.82 25.86
CA THR A 247 -7.20 -5.94 26.32
C THR A 247 -7.72 -4.59 26.82
N ARG A 248 -6.89 -3.87 27.61
CA ARG A 248 -7.27 -2.57 28.19
C ARG A 248 -6.96 -1.39 27.28
N GLY A 249 -6.09 -1.58 26.29
CA GLY A 249 -5.55 -0.52 25.45
C GLY A 249 -4.69 0.47 26.24
N LYS A 250 -4.05 0.03 27.32
CA LYS A 250 -3.20 0.86 28.20
C LYS A 250 -1.78 0.32 28.27
N ILE A 251 -0.78 1.19 28.30
CA ILE A 251 0.60 0.77 28.51
C ILE A 251 0.77 0.24 29.94
N VAL A 252 1.58 -0.79 30.08
CA VAL A 252 1.97 -1.35 31.38
C VAL A 252 3.49 -1.51 31.41
N PRO A 253 4.14 -1.19 32.54
CA PRO A 253 5.58 -1.38 32.67
C PRO A 253 5.91 -2.86 32.68
N GLU A 254 6.94 -3.21 31.95
CA GLU A 254 7.56 -4.51 31.94
C GLU A 254 8.89 -4.44 32.69
N ARG A 255 8.87 -5.02 33.89
CA ARG A 255 9.95 -4.91 34.87
C ARG A 255 10.94 -6.07 34.78
N SER A 256 10.62 -7.11 34.01
CA SER A 256 11.54 -8.23 33.83
C SER A 256 12.78 -7.79 33.06
N ALA A 257 13.95 -7.95 33.68
CA ALA A 257 15.24 -7.77 33.00
C ALA A 257 15.40 -8.74 31.81
N ALA A 258 14.74 -9.90 31.87
CA ALA A 258 14.72 -10.91 30.81
C ALA A 258 13.72 -10.61 29.68
N TYR A 259 13.02 -9.47 29.71
CA TYR A 259 12.05 -9.15 28.67
C TYR A 259 12.70 -8.84 27.32
N LEU A 260 13.63 -7.88 27.30
CA LEU A 260 14.24 -7.39 26.07
C LEU A 260 15.49 -8.22 25.75
N THR A 261 15.28 -9.40 25.18
CA THR A 261 16.36 -10.37 24.88
C THR A 261 16.29 -10.84 23.43
N PRO A 262 17.41 -11.25 22.81
CA PRO A 262 17.40 -11.86 21.48
C PRO A 262 16.58 -13.15 21.40
N GLN A 263 16.42 -13.88 22.50
CA GLN A 263 15.57 -15.09 22.55
C GLN A 263 14.09 -14.75 22.35
N ARG A 264 13.63 -13.63 22.93
CA ARG A 264 12.25 -13.17 22.78
C ARG A 264 12.02 -12.34 21.53
N PHE A 265 12.99 -11.49 21.18
CA PHE A 265 12.95 -10.57 20.05
C PHE A 265 14.15 -10.84 19.14
N PRO A 266 14.06 -11.82 18.23
CA PRO A 266 15.21 -12.30 17.48
C PRO A 266 15.84 -11.29 16.50
N PHE A 267 15.12 -10.20 16.19
CA PHE A 267 15.65 -9.08 15.41
C PHE A 267 16.70 -8.25 16.18
N LEU A 268 16.88 -8.49 17.48
CA LEU A 268 17.93 -7.85 18.29
C LEU A 268 19.29 -8.58 18.20
N ASP A 269 19.35 -9.80 17.65
CA ASP A 269 20.63 -10.49 17.49
C ASP A 269 21.43 -9.88 16.33
N ALA A 270 22.48 -9.13 16.67
CA ALA A 270 23.38 -8.49 15.71
C ALA A 270 24.20 -9.50 14.88
N ARG A 271 24.30 -10.76 15.30
CA ARG A 271 25.02 -11.82 14.56
C ARG A 271 24.18 -12.43 13.45
N ARG A 272 22.88 -12.11 13.41
CA ARG A 272 21.97 -12.67 12.41
C ARG A 272 22.21 -11.99 11.06
N HIS A 273 22.29 -12.78 10.00
CA HIS A 273 22.26 -12.23 8.64
C HIS A 273 20.87 -11.66 8.38
N HIS A 274 20.78 -10.34 8.29
CA HIS A 274 19.56 -9.62 7.93
C HIS A 274 19.60 -9.33 6.43
N LEU A 275 18.56 -9.72 5.69
CA LEU A 275 18.47 -9.37 4.26
C LEU A 275 18.13 -7.89 4.03
N SER A 276 17.67 -7.21 5.09
CA SER A 276 17.28 -5.81 5.08
C SER A 276 17.38 -5.24 6.49
N PRO A 277 17.59 -3.93 6.66
CA PRO A 277 17.44 -3.23 7.94
C PRO A 277 16.05 -3.39 8.59
N LEU A 278 15.05 -3.84 7.82
CA LEU A 278 13.70 -4.17 8.27
C LEU A 278 13.45 -5.68 8.45
N ASP A 279 14.48 -6.52 8.61
CA ASP A 279 14.28 -7.97 8.64
C ASP A 279 13.55 -8.46 9.91
N LEU A 280 12.23 -8.27 9.87
CA LEU A 280 11.25 -8.68 10.86
C LEU A 280 10.52 -9.95 10.42
N ARG A 281 11.03 -10.70 9.44
CA ARG A 281 10.47 -12.01 9.04
C ARG A 281 10.61 -13.06 10.14
N VAL A 282 11.40 -12.73 11.16
CA VAL A 282 11.68 -13.57 12.32
C VAL A 282 10.61 -13.48 13.40
N ILE A 283 9.67 -12.52 13.31
CA ILE A 283 8.57 -12.40 14.27
C ILE A 283 7.53 -13.49 14.00
N PRO A 284 6.87 -14.04 15.05
CA PRO A 284 5.79 -15.01 14.86
C PRO A 284 4.63 -14.39 14.10
N GLU A 285 4.03 -15.14 13.18
CA GLU A 285 2.95 -14.65 12.31
C GLU A 285 1.56 -14.76 12.97
N ASN A 286 1.49 -15.44 14.10
CA ASN A 286 0.29 -15.61 14.93
C ASN A 286 0.49 -15.04 16.34
N ASP A 287 1.36 -14.03 16.50
CA ASP A 287 1.59 -13.39 17.79
C ASP A 287 0.27 -12.88 18.39
N ARG A 288 -0.03 -13.40 19.59
CA ARG A 288 -1.29 -13.14 20.28
C ARG A 288 -1.52 -11.64 20.55
N ASN A 289 -0.49 -10.88 20.88
CA ASN A 289 -0.64 -9.47 21.24
C ASN A 289 -0.89 -8.62 19.99
N ALA A 290 -0.12 -8.82 18.92
CA ALA A 290 -0.33 -8.14 17.65
C ALA A 290 -1.74 -8.41 17.10
N ILE A 291 -2.18 -9.67 17.10
CA ILE A 291 -3.52 -10.06 16.65
C ILE A 291 -4.62 -9.46 17.54
N THR A 292 -4.47 -9.50 18.86
CA THR A 292 -5.46 -8.93 19.79
C THR A 292 -5.56 -7.40 19.63
N LEU A 293 -4.44 -6.71 19.43
CA LEU A 293 -4.41 -5.27 19.16
C LEU A 293 -5.24 -4.92 17.92
N LEU A 294 -5.02 -5.65 16.82
CA LEU A 294 -5.75 -5.47 15.57
C LEU A 294 -7.23 -5.84 15.70
N ARG A 295 -7.55 -6.97 16.36
CA ARG A 295 -8.93 -7.39 16.68
C ARG A 295 -9.68 -6.37 17.53
N ASN A 296 -9.02 -5.67 18.45
CA ASN A 296 -9.66 -4.65 19.27
C ASN A 296 -9.72 -3.29 18.58
N GLY A 297 -9.13 -3.16 17.38
CA GLY A 297 -9.10 -1.90 16.63
C GLY A 297 -8.20 -0.84 17.26
N PHE A 298 -7.19 -1.24 18.05
CA PHE A 298 -6.18 -0.38 18.67
C PHE A 298 -5.02 -0.06 17.70
N SER A 299 -5.32 -0.01 16.42
CA SER A 299 -4.35 0.09 15.32
C SER A 299 -4.09 1.50 14.83
N LEU A 300 -4.48 2.56 15.56
CA LEU A 300 -4.10 3.94 15.20
C LEU A 300 -2.58 4.07 15.07
N GLY A 301 -2.11 4.62 13.96
CA GLY A 301 -0.68 4.72 13.64
C GLY A 301 -0.08 3.44 13.05
N CYS A 302 -0.82 2.34 12.91
CA CYS A 302 -0.37 1.12 12.23
C CYS A 302 -0.65 1.19 10.73
N PHE A 303 0.35 0.84 9.93
CA PHE A 303 0.26 0.92 8.47
C PHE A 303 -0.89 0.08 7.92
N GLN A 304 -1.65 0.63 6.95
CA GLN A 304 -2.81 0.02 6.29
C GLN A 304 -3.98 -0.42 7.18
N THR A 305 -3.84 -0.41 8.51
CA THR A 305 -4.77 -1.06 9.45
C THR A 305 -5.54 -0.10 10.35
N GLU A 306 -5.36 1.20 10.19
CA GLU A 306 -5.89 2.22 11.11
C GLU A 306 -7.17 2.92 10.65
N SER A 307 -7.56 2.81 9.38
CA SER A 307 -8.77 3.47 8.87
C SER A 307 -10.03 2.91 9.53
N PRO A 308 -11.12 3.70 9.67
CA PRO A 308 -12.35 3.21 10.31
C PRO A 308 -12.91 1.95 9.66
N GLY A 309 -12.91 1.92 8.32
CA GLY A 309 -13.37 0.78 7.54
C GLY A 309 -12.52 -0.47 7.78
N MET A 310 -11.19 -0.31 7.78
CA MET A 310 -10.27 -1.43 8.01
C MET A 310 -10.37 -1.98 9.43
N ARG A 311 -10.38 -1.11 10.45
CA ARG A 311 -10.60 -1.51 11.85
C ARG A 311 -11.93 -2.23 12.05
N GLY A 312 -12.97 -1.78 11.35
CA GLY A 312 -14.26 -2.45 11.33
C GLY A 312 -14.18 -3.85 10.69
N LEU A 313 -13.45 -3.97 9.59
CA LEU A 313 -13.24 -5.23 8.87
C LEU A 313 -12.46 -6.25 9.71
N LEU A 314 -11.30 -5.87 10.27
CA LEU A 314 -10.47 -6.76 11.09
C LEU A 314 -11.25 -7.30 12.31
N ARG A 315 -12.07 -6.45 12.93
CA ARG A 315 -13.02 -6.85 13.99
C ARG A 315 -14.03 -7.88 13.52
N LYS A 316 -14.65 -7.68 12.35
CA LYS A 316 -15.65 -8.61 11.82
C LYS A 316 -15.04 -9.93 11.36
N MET A 317 -13.83 -9.89 10.81
CA MET A 317 -13.10 -11.08 10.35
C MET A 317 -12.63 -11.95 11.51
N GLN A 318 -12.47 -11.40 12.72
CA GLN A 318 -11.89 -12.13 13.86
C GLN A 318 -10.56 -12.78 13.45
N ILE A 319 -9.62 -11.97 12.96
CA ILE A 319 -8.32 -12.43 12.40
C ILE A 319 -7.48 -13.25 13.39
N ASP A 320 -6.79 -14.29 12.97
CA ASP A 320 -5.98 -15.19 13.83
C ASP A 320 -4.48 -15.08 13.57
N ASN A 321 -4.08 -14.62 12.39
CA ASN A 321 -2.68 -14.59 11.96
C ASN A 321 -2.42 -13.46 10.93
N MET A 322 -1.18 -13.37 10.48
CA MET A 322 -0.72 -12.39 9.48
C MET A 322 -1.41 -12.56 8.12
N ASP A 323 -1.73 -13.78 7.68
CA ASP A 323 -2.37 -14.04 6.39
C ASP A 323 -3.79 -13.46 6.34
N ASP A 324 -4.46 -13.36 7.50
CA ASP A 324 -5.74 -12.67 7.62
C ASP A 324 -5.61 -11.16 7.47
N VAL A 325 -4.50 -10.57 7.93
CA VAL A 325 -4.19 -9.14 7.73
C VAL A 325 -3.94 -8.86 6.25
N ILE A 326 -3.16 -9.73 5.58
CA ILE A 326 -2.94 -9.69 4.13
C ILE A 326 -4.28 -9.75 3.39
N THR A 327 -5.16 -10.65 3.79
CA THR A 327 -6.50 -10.79 3.20
C THR A 327 -7.39 -9.58 3.46
N ALA A 328 -7.32 -8.98 4.65
CA ALA A 328 -8.04 -7.75 4.94
C ALA A 328 -7.58 -6.57 4.06
N VAL A 329 -6.27 -6.44 3.80
CA VAL A 329 -5.70 -5.45 2.84
C VAL A 329 -6.20 -5.68 1.42
N ALA A 330 -6.42 -6.94 1.03
CA ALA A 330 -7.04 -7.27 -0.26
C ALA A 330 -8.53 -6.88 -0.30
N LEU A 331 -9.27 -7.11 0.79
CA LEU A 331 -10.72 -6.96 0.88
C LEU A 331 -11.23 -5.51 1.05
N ILE A 332 -10.47 -4.62 1.70
CA ILE A 332 -10.94 -3.28 2.08
C ILE A 332 -10.99 -2.27 0.92
N ARG A 333 -11.67 -2.61 -0.19
CA ARG A 333 -11.76 -1.76 -1.38
C ARG A 333 -13.18 -1.42 -1.79
N PRO A 334 -13.40 -0.26 -2.44
CA PRO A 334 -14.73 0.14 -2.92
C PRO A 334 -15.40 -0.92 -3.82
N GLY A 335 -14.65 -1.49 -4.77
CA GLY A 335 -15.19 -2.52 -5.69
C GLY A 335 -15.65 -3.79 -4.96
N ALA A 336 -14.82 -4.33 -4.05
CA ALA A 336 -15.18 -5.49 -3.24
C ALA A 336 -16.33 -5.17 -2.25
N ALA A 337 -16.36 -3.96 -1.69
CA ALA A 337 -17.39 -3.53 -0.76
C ALA A 337 -18.79 -3.41 -1.41
N ASN A 338 -18.87 -3.03 -2.69
CA ASN A 338 -20.14 -2.87 -3.40
C ASN A 338 -20.68 -4.20 -3.98
N SER A 339 -19.84 -5.23 -4.07
CA SER A 339 -20.21 -6.54 -4.63
C SER A 339 -20.88 -7.51 -3.65
N GLY A 340 -20.96 -7.17 -2.36
CA GLY A 340 -21.42 -8.09 -1.30
C GLY A 340 -20.46 -9.22 -0.94
N MET A 341 -19.34 -9.34 -1.66
CA MET A 341 -18.32 -10.38 -1.45
C MET A 341 -17.63 -10.26 -0.09
N LYS A 342 -17.36 -9.04 0.38
CA LYS A 342 -16.78 -8.82 1.70
C LYS A 342 -17.67 -9.40 2.80
N GLU A 343 -18.98 -9.17 2.71
CA GLU A 343 -19.97 -9.73 3.62
C GLU A 343 -20.06 -11.26 3.51
N GLN A 344 -20.01 -11.80 2.29
CA GLN A 344 -19.97 -13.24 2.05
C GLN A 344 -18.73 -13.91 2.65
N TYR A 345 -17.54 -13.37 2.41
CA TYR A 345 -16.29 -13.83 3.01
C TYR A 345 -16.40 -13.89 4.54
N ILE A 346 -16.90 -12.82 5.17
CA ILE A 346 -17.06 -12.75 6.63
C ILE A 346 -18.05 -13.81 7.13
N ARG A 347 -19.20 -13.99 6.47
CA ARG A 347 -20.20 -14.99 6.88
C ARG A 347 -19.67 -16.41 6.76
N ARG A 348 -19.02 -16.73 5.64
CA ARG A 348 -18.44 -18.06 5.40
C ARG A 348 -17.31 -18.38 6.38
N ARG A 349 -16.40 -17.42 6.60
CA ARG A 349 -15.37 -17.52 7.63
C ARG A 349 -15.94 -17.79 9.01
N ALA A 350 -17.03 -17.10 9.36
CA ALA A 350 -17.71 -17.26 10.65
C ALA A 350 -18.55 -18.54 10.76
N GLY A 351 -18.57 -19.41 9.73
CA GLY A 351 -19.42 -20.60 9.69
C GLY A 351 -20.93 -20.31 9.61
N LYS A 352 -21.31 -19.06 9.28
CA LYS A 352 -22.72 -18.62 9.16
C LYS A 352 -23.31 -18.84 7.76
N GLU A 353 -22.45 -19.17 6.79
CA GLU A 353 -22.82 -19.51 5.42
C GLU A 353 -21.92 -20.68 5.00
N PRO A 354 -22.44 -21.78 4.42
CA PRO A 354 -21.62 -22.89 3.98
C PRO A 354 -20.70 -22.45 2.83
N VAL A 355 -19.48 -22.97 2.82
CA VAL A 355 -18.57 -22.80 1.68
C VAL A 355 -18.99 -23.76 0.59
N THR A 356 -19.39 -23.23 -0.56
CA THR A 356 -19.72 -24.02 -1.75
C THR A 356 -18.80 -23.63 -2.90
N TYR A 357 -18.49 -24.62 -3.74
CA TYR A 357 -17.66 -24.44 -4.94
C TYR A 357 -18.47 -24.82 -6.16
N LEU A 358 -18.32 -24.07 -7.26
CA LEU A 358 -18.98 -24.38 -8.53
C LEU A 358 -18.49 -25.70 -9.14
N HIS A 359 -17.29 -26.13 -8.77
CA HIS A 359 -16.68 -27.38 -9.19
C HIS A 359 -15.69 -27.86 -8.13
N PRO A 360 -15.54 -29.18 -7.86
CA PRO A 360 -14.62 -29.69 -6.84
C PRO A 360 -13.17 -29.23 -7.01
N ARG A 361 -12.70 -29.09 -8.25
CA ARG A 361 -11.34 -28.58 -8.54
C ARG A 361 -11.09 -27.13 -8.08
N LEU A 362 -12.13 -26.35 -7.81
CA LEU A 362 -11.96 -24.98 -7.32
C LEU A 362 -11.62 -24.92 -5.83
N GLU A 363 -11.84 -26.01 -5.08
CA GLU A 363 -11.54 -26.06 -3.66
C GLU A 363 -10.05 -25.84 -3.39
N THR A 364 -9.18 -26.47 -4.16
CA THR A 364 -7.71 -26.35 -4.01
C THR A 364 -7.23 -24.90 -4.17
N VAL A 365 -7.94 -24.11 -4.97
CA VAL A 365 -7.62 -22.72 -5.34
C VAL A 365 -8.25 -21.72 -4.37
N LEU A 366 -9.47 -21.98 -3.91
CA LEU A 366 -10.31 -21.00 -3.21
C LEU A 366 -10.55 -21.34 -1.72
N LYS A 367 -10.02 -22.46 -1.21
CA LYS A 367 -10.20 -22.86 0.20
C LYS A 367 -9.78 -21.77 1.19
N ASP A 368 -8.63 -21.14 0.96
CA ASP A 368 -8.05 -20.15 1.87
C ASP A 368 -8.81 -18.81 1.83
N THR A 369 -9.69 -18.65 0.84
CA THR A 369 -10.58 -17.49 0.67
C THR A 369 -12.06 -17.85 0.79
N TYR A 370 -12.37 -19.00 1.39
CA TYR A 370 -13.73 -19.49 1.65
C TYR A 370 -14.60 -19.50 0.39
N GLY A 371 -14.04 -19.94 -0.74
CA GLY A 371 -14.75 -20.01 -2.02
C GLY A 371 -14.94 -18.66 -2.74
N ASN A 372 -14.31 -17.58 -2.28
CA ASN A 372 -14.35 -16.27 -2.94
C ASN A 372 -13.08 -16.08 -3.77
N ILE A 373 -13.20 -15.51 -4.97
CA ILE A 373 -12.01 -15.04 -5.69
C ILE A 373 -11.68 -13.66 -5.13
N LEU A 374 -10.48 -13.52 -4.55
CA LEU A 374 -9.95 -12.26 -4.03
C LEU A 374 -8.75 -11.78 -4.83
N TYR A 375 -7.94 -12.73 -5.30
CA TYR A 375 -6.64 -12.45 -5.90
C TYR A 375 -6.65 -12.69 -7.40
N GLN A 376 -5.83 -11.94 -8.12
CA GLN A 376 -5.60 -12.11 -9.54
C GLN A 376 -4.90 -13.44 -9.85
N GLU A 377 -4.05 -13.90 -8.94
CA GLU A 377 -3.36 -15.18 -8.97
C GLU A 377 -4.37 -16.34 -8.88
N GLN A 378 -5.50 -16.15 -8.18
CA GLN A 378 -6.58 -17.14 -8.15
C GLN A 378 -7.31 -17.23 -9.49
N VAL A 379 -7.48 -16.12 -10.22
CA VAL A 379 -8.02 -16.16 -11.60
C VAL A 379 -7.11 -17.02 -12.50
N MET A 380 -5.80 -16.84 -12.36
CA MET A 380 -4.83 -17.63 -13.12
C MET A 380 -4.93 -19.12 -12.75
N GLN A 381 -4.96 -19.43 -11.45
CA GLN A 381 -5.10 -20.80 -10.94
C GLN A 381 -6.38 -21.48 -11.43
N VAL A 382 -7.52 -20.78 -11.41
CA VAL A 382 -8.78 -21.32 -11.94
C VAL A 382 -8.66 -21.65 -13.42
N ALA A 383 -8.03 -20.79 -14.23
CA ALA A 383 -7.83 -21.06 -15.65
C ALA A 383 -6.94 -22.28 -15.91
N VAL A 384 -5.90 -22.47 -15.11
CA VAL A 384 -5.04 -23.67 -15.17
C VAL A 384 -5.84 -24.92 -14.78
N GLU A 385 -6.49 -24.92 -13.61
CA GLU A 385 -7.15 -26.11 -13.04
C GLU A 385 -8.41 -26.54 -13.81
N ILE A 386 -9.17 -25.56 -14.33
CA ILE A 386 -10.43 -25.81 -15.02
C ILE A 386 -10.21 -26.01 -16.51
N ALA A 387 -9.50 -25.08 -17.17
CA ALA A 387 -9.36 -25.09 -18.62
C ALA A 387 -8.03 -25.69 -19.13
N GLY A 388 -7.09 -26.04 -18.25
CA GLY A 388 -5.79 -26.60 -18.64
C GLY A 388 -4.88 -25.57 -19.29
N PHE A 389 -5.05 -24.28 -18.99
CA PHE A 389 -4.19 -23.23 -19.51
C PHE A 389 -2.76 -23.39 -18.97
N SER A 390 -1.77 -22.98 -19.75
CA SER A 390 -0.45 -22.67 -19.19
C SER A 390 -0.53 -21.42 -18.30
N LEU A 391 0.43 -21.25 -17.38
CA LEU A 391 0.50 -20.06 -16.53
C LEU A 391 0.65 -18.76 -17.35
N ALA A 392 1.35 -18.83 -18.49
CA ALA A 392 1.52 -17.73 -19.42
C ALA A 392 0.16 -17.29 -20.03
N GLN A 393 -0.62 -18.25 -20.56
CA GLN A 393 -1.98 -18.01 -21.06
C GLN A 393 -2.91 -17.50 -19.95
N ALA A 394 -2.77 -18.03 -18.73
CA ALA A 394 -3.57 -17.61 -17.59
C ALA A 394 -3.32 -16.14 -17.20
N ASP A 395 -2.07 -15.66 -17.24
CA ASP A 395 -1.76 -14.23 -17.04
C ASP A 395 -2.29 -13.36 -18.19
N VAL A 396 -2.26 -13.84 -19.44
CA VAL A 396 -2.89 -13.15 -20.59
C VAL A 396 -4.39 -12.99 -20.36
N LEU A 397 -5.08 -14.05 -19.94
CA LEU A 397 -6.50 -14.01 -19.58
C LEU A 397 -6.77 -12.99 -18.46
N ARG A 398 -6.01 -13.05 -17.37
CA ARG A 398 -6.12 -12.10 -16.24
C ARG A 398 -5.94 -10.65 -16.70
N LYS A 399 -4.96 -10.38 -17.56
CA LYS A 399 -4.69 -9.02 -18.11
C LYS A 399 -5.85 -8.55 -18.99
N ALA A 400 -6.36 -9.41 -19.89
CA ALA A 400 -7.49 -9.12 -20.77
C ALA A 400 -8.79 -8.88 -19.99
N MET A 401 -9.00 -9.65 -18.92
CA MET A 401 -10.09 -9.45 -17.98
C MET A 401 -9.99 -8.09 -17.28
N THR A 402 -8.81 -7.69 -16.80
CA THR A 402 -8.65 -6.45 -16.04
C THR A 402 -8.70 -5.18 -16.91
N LYS A 403 -8.18 -5.22 -18.14
CA LYS A 403 -8.16 -4.07 -19.06
C LYS A 403 -9.40 -4.08 -19.96
N SER A 404 -10.39 -3.24 -19.64
CA SER A 404 -11.67 -3.08 -20.35
C SER A 404 -11.62 -2.80 -21.86
N ARG A 405 -10.42 -2.60 -22.43
CA ARG A 405 -10.21 -2.23 -23.84
C ARG A 405 -9.80 -3.41 -24.74
N ASP A 406 -9.43 -4.57 -24.19
CA ASP A 406 -8.99 -5.71 -25.01
C ASP A 406 -10.07 -6.78 -25.21
N ARG A 407 -11.16 -6.38 -25.88
CA ARG A 407 -12.33 -7.24 -26.11
C ARG A 407 -12.00 -8.42 -27.05
N ARG A 408 -11.05 -8.24 -27.96
CA ARG A 408 -10.68 -9.27 -28.95
C ARG A 408 -9.92 -10.41 -28.28
N THR A 409 -8.89 -10.10 -27.50
CA THR A 409 -8.14 -11.12 -26.75
C THR A 409 -9.05 -11.82 -25.75
N LEU A 410 -9.89 -11.08 -25.01
CA LEU A 410 -10.82 -11.68 -24.06
C LEU A 410 -11.76 -12.69 -24.73
N TYR A 411 -12.26 -12.39 -25.92
CA TYR A 411 -13.10 -13.33 -26.67
C TYR A 411 -12.36 -14.58 -27.15
N SER A 412 -11.10 -14.44 -27.57
CA SER A 412 -10.25 -15.60 -27.93
C SER A 412 -10.04 -16.49 -26.71
N MET A 413 -9.60 -15.89 -25.59
CA MET A 413 -9.35 -16.60 -24.34
C MET A 413 -10.61 -17.25 -23.78
N TYR A 414 -11.79 -16.63 -23.95
CA TYR A 414 -13.06 -17.24 -23.60
C TYR A 414 -13.28 -18.55 -24.35
N ARG A 415 -13.13 -18.56 -25.68
CA ARG A 415 -13.31 -19.79 -26.48
C ARG A 415 -12.35 -20.89 -26.05
N GLU A 416 -11.07 -20.54 -25.90
CA GLU A 416 -10.04 -21.47 -25.44
C GLU A 416 -10.35 -22.01 -24.04
N PHE A 417 -10.87 -21.17 -23.14
CA PHE A 417 -11.29 -21.57 -21.80
C PHE A 417 -12.44 -22.57 -21.85
N ILE A 418 -13.46 -22.30 -22.68
CA ILE A 418 -14.59 -23.21 -22.86
C ILE A 418 -14.13 -24.56 -23.39
N ASP A 419 -13.38 -24.56 -24.49
CA ASP A 419 -12.91 -25.79 -25.15
C ASP A 419 -11.99 -26.61 -24.22
N GLY A 420 -11.08 -25.94 -23.50
CA GLY A 420 -10.20 -26.57 -22.52
C GLY A 420 -10.96 -27.20 -21.37
N ALA A 421 -11.94 -26.49 -20.80
CA ALA A 421 -12.72 -26.99 -19.69
C ALA A 421 -13.64 -28.16 -20.08
N MET A 422 -14.22 -28.12 -21.29
CA MET A 422 -15.00 -29.23 -21.82
C MET A 422 -14.13 -30.47 -22.08
N ARG A 423 -12.90 -30.30 -22.61
CA ARG A 423 -11.93 -31.41 -22.73
C ARG A 423 -11.55 -32.00 -21.36
N ASN A 424 -11.56 -31.19 -20.31
CA ASN A 424 -11.31 -31.60 -18.94
C ASN A 424 -12.53 -32.25 -18.24
N GLY A 425 -13.63 -32.47 -18.97
CA GLY A 425 -14.79 -33.23 -18.52
C GLY A 425 -15.92 -32.41 -17.89
N LEU A 426 -15.91 -31.08 -18.00
CA LEU A 426 -16.99 -30.23 -17.49
C LEU A 426 -18.13 -30.10 -18.51
N SER A 427 -19.38 -30.08 -18.03
CA SER A 427 -20.53 -29.76 -18.88
C SER A 427 -20.50 -28.29 -19.31
N ARG A 428 -21.05 -27.98 -20.48
CA ARG A 428 -21.10 -26.61 -21.00
C ARG A 428 -21.69 -25.63 -19.98
N GLU A 429 -22.76 -26.02 -19.30
CA GLU A 429 -23.39 -25.22 -18.25
C GLU A 429 -22.44 -24.93 -17.07
N ALA A 430 -21.73 -25.95 -16.58
CA ALA A 430 -20.76 -25.79 -15.49
C ALA A 430 -19.62 -24.83 -15.89
N VAL A 431 -19.13 -24.95 -17.12
CA VAL A 431 -18.07 -24.07 -17.63
C VAL A 431 -18.53 -22.63 -17.74
N GLU A 432 -19.72 -22.38 -18.29
CA GLU A 432 -20.28 -21.02 -18.39
C GLU A 432 -20.46 -20.41 -16.99
N ASN A 433 -20.92 -21.19 -16.01
CA ASN A 433 -21.04 -20.72 -14.62
C ASN A 433 -19.68 -20.32 -14.03
N VAL A 434 -18.62 -21.11 -14.25
CA VAL A 434 -17.26 -20.75 -13.81
C VAL A 434 -16.75 -19.51 -14.55
N TRP A 435 -16.99 -19.40 -15.85
CA TRP A 435 -16.59 -18.22 -16.61
C TRP A 435 -17.30 -16.95 -16.12
N HIS A 436 -18.61 -17.00 -15.90
CA HIS A 436 -19.37 -15.88 -15.33
C HIS A 436 -18.86 -15.51 -13.93
N PHE A 437 -18.47 -16.49 -13.12
CA PHE A 437 -17.86 -16.25 -11.83
C PHE A 437 -16.51 -15.50 -11.95
N LEU A 438 -15.65 -15.87 -12.91
CA LEU A 438 -14.43 -15.13 -13.23
C LEU A 438 -14.72 -13.73 -13.82
N ALA A 439 -15.70 -13.61 -14.70
CA ALA A 439 -16.06 -12.34 -15.34
C ALA A 439 -16.63 -11.34 -14.33
N ASN A 440 -17.41 -11.81 -13.35
CA ASN A 440 -17.90 -10.98 -12.26
C ASN A 440 -16.79 -10.50 -11.32
N PHE A 441 -15.60 -11.13 -11.35
CA PHE A 441 -14.40 -10.71 -10.63
C PHE A 441 -13.69 -9.50 -11.25
N VAL A 442 -13.99 -9.22 -12.51
CA VAL A 442 -13.36 -8.15 -13.30
C VAL A 442 -13.64 -6.78 -12.67
N GLY A 443 -12.58 -6.17 -12.12
CA GLY A 443 -12.60 -4.79 -11.61
C GLY A 443 -12.23 -4.64 -10.14
N TYR A 444 -12.20 -5.72 -9.35
CA TYR A 444 -11.83 -5.65 -7.92
C TYR A 444 -10.70 -6.60 -7.49
N GLY A 445 -10.26 -7.49 -8.37
CA GLY A 445 -9.18 -8.42 -8.07
C GLY A 445 -7.85 -7.77 -7.72
N PHE A 446 -7.19 -8.31 -6.68
CA PHE A 446 -5.92 -7.77 -6.22
C PHE A 446 -4.72 -8.64 -6.53
N ASN A 447 -3.57 -7.98 -6.70
CA ASN A 447 -2.28 -8.65 -6.72
C ASN A 447 -1.95 -9.21 -5.32
N LYS A 448 -1.85 -10.54 -5.19
CA LYS A 448 -1.55 -11.22 -3.93
C LYS A 448 -0.13 -10.93 -3.44
N ALA A 449 0.86 -10.86 -4.33
CA ALA A 449 2.23 -10.51 -3.96
C ALA A 449 2.30 -9.12 -3.31
N HIS A 450 1.63 -8.15 -3.92
CA HIS A 450 1.54 -6.79 -3.40
C HIS A 450 0.74 -6.73 -2.08
N ALA A 451 -0.33 -7.52 -1.96
CA ALA A 451 -1.08 -7.69 -0.71
C ALA A 451 -0.19 -8.25 0.41
N ALA A 452 0.60 -9.27 0.09
CA ALA A 452 1.50 -9.91 1.03
C ALA A 452 2.57 -8.91 1.52
N THR A 453 3.22 -8.17 0.61
CA THR A 453 4.22 -7.15 0.98
C THR A 453 3.65 -6.14 1.99
N TYR A 454 2.50 -5.54 1.68
CA TYR A 454 1.91 -4.51 2.54
C TYR A 454 1.21 -5.06 3.79
N GLY A 455 0.59 -6.24 3.71
CA GLY A 455 -0.01 -6.91 4.86
C GLY A 455 1.05 -7.35 5.88
N THR A 456 2.22 -7.81 5.43
CA THR A 456 3.35 -8.13 6.31
C THR A 456 3.86 -6.88 7.03
N ILE A 457 4.06 -5.75 6.33
CA ILE A 457 4.48 -4.49 6.97
C ILE A 457 3.42 -3.99 7.95
N ALA A 458 2.13 -4.08 7.57
CA ALA A 458 1.02 -3.75 8.45
C ALA A 458 1.04 -4.58 9.75
N TYR A 459 1.23 -5.88 9.64
CA TYR A 459 1.36 -6.78 10.78
C TYR A 459 2.58 -6.43 11.65
N GLN A 460 3.74 -6.20 11.04
CA GLN A 460 4.97 -5.79 11.73
C GLN A 460 4.78 -4.48 12.52
N THR A 461 4.09 -3.48 11.94
CA THR A 461 3.79 -2.24 12.66
C THR A 461 2.89 -2.47 13.88
N ALA A 462 1.90 -3.36 13.77
CA ALA A 462 1.06 -3.73 14.90
C ALA A 462 1.83 -4.50 15.99
N TYR A 463 2.73 -5.39 15.59
CA TYR A 463 3.63 -6.10 16.50
C TYR A 463 4.51 -5.12 17.28
N LEU A 464 5.17 -4.19 16.59
CA LEU A 464 6.00 -3.16 17.24
C LEU A 464 5.18 -2.26 18.18
N LYS A 465 3.98 -1.83 17.78
CA LYS A 465 3.09 -1.07 18.66
C LYS A 465 2.65 -1.86 19.90
N ALA A 466 2.44 -3.17 19.77
CA ALA A 466 2.02 -4.01 20.90
C ALA A 466 3.13 -4.16 21.95
N TYR A 467 4.37 -4.33 21.52
CA TYR A 467 5.51 -4.62 22.40
C TYR A 467 6.33 -3.39 22.80
N PHE A 468 6.34 -2.34 21.98
CA PHE A 468 7.12 -1.12 22.17
C PHE A 468 6.30 0.15 21.84
N PRO A 469 5.10 0.33 22.45
CA PRO A 469 4.19 1.43 22.15
C PRO A 469 4.80 2.83 22.28
N VAL A 470 5.68 3.07 23.26
CA VAL A 470 6.28 4.41 23.46
C VAL A 470 7.23 4.75 22.31
N GLN A 471 8.17 3.85 22.00
CA GLN A 471 9.12 4.01 20.89
C GLN A 471 8.38 4.09 19.55
N TYR A 472 7.39 3.22 19.36
CA TYR A 472 6.59 3.20 18.14
C TYR A 472 5.79 4.49 17.94
N MET A 473 5.08 4.98 18.96
CA MET A 473 4.31 6.20 18.84
C MET A 473 5.18 7.45 18.72
N THR A 474 6.36 7.46 19.35
CA THR A 474 7.38 8.52 19.11
C THR A 474 7.77 8.57 17.63
N ALA A 475 8.04 7.40 17.02
CA ALA A 475 8.35 7.31 15.61
C ALA A 475 7.16 7.73 14.71
N VAL A 476 5.92 7.39 15.08
CA VAL A 476 4.70 7.84 14.37
C VAL A 476 4.61 9.37 14.36
N LEU A 477 4.80 10.01 15.51
CA LEU A 477 4.74 11.47 15.65
C LEU A 477 5.84 12.17 14.84
N ASN A 478 7.08 11.70 14.95
CA ASN A 478 8.25 12.28 14.24
C ASN A 478 8.18 12.18 12.73
N ASN A 479 7.42 11.22 12.19
CA ASN A 479 7.30 11.00 10.76
C ASN A 479 5.99 11.54 10.18
N GLU A 480 5.13 12.14 11.01
CA GLU A 480 3.75 12.54 10.65
C GLU A 480 3.03 11.42 9.87
N GLY A 481 3.30 10.17 10.26
CA GLY A 481 2.90 9.02 9.45
C GLY A 481 1.52 8.51 9.85
N GLY A 482 0.71 8.20 8.84
CA GLY A 482 -0.55 7.50 9.01
C GLY A 482 -1.75 8.25 8.42
N PHE A 483 -2.94 7.77 8.75
CA PHE A 483 -4.25 8.19 8.24
C PHE A 483 -4.79 9.48 8.87
N TYR A 484 -4.39 9.79 10.10
CA TYR A 484 -4.93 10.93 10.86
C TYR A 484 -3.89 12.05 11.04
N SER A 485 -4.34 13.21 11.52
CA SER A 485 -3.44 14.30 11.88
C SER A 485 -2.60 13.95 13.11
N THR A 486 -1.46 14.61 13.28
CA THR A 486 -0.59 14.48 14.46
C THR A 486 -1.35 14.66 15.77
N ALA A 487 -2.31 15.60 15.81
CA ALA A 487 -3.16 15.82 16.98
C ALA A 487 -3.96 14.57 17.40
N ALA A 488 -4.47 13.80 16.44
CA ALA A 488 -5.18 12.56 16.73
C ALA A 488 -4.24 11.49 17.31
N TYR A 489 -2.98 11.45 16.87
CA TYR A 489 -1.98 10.53 17.44
C TYR A 489 -1.51 10.93 18.83
N ILE A 490 -1.47 12.23 19.14
CA ILE A 490 -1.25 12.72 20.51
C ILE A 490 -2.39 12.25 21.43
N GLU A 491 -3.65 12.36 20.99
CA GLU A 491 -4.79 11.83 21.75
C GLU A 491 -4.75 10.30 21.89
N GLU A 492 -4.30 9.58 20.87
CA GLU A 492 -4.09 8.13 20.97
C GLU A 492 -3.02 7.79 22.02
N CYS A 493 -1.93 8.55 22.10
CA CYS A 493 -0.91 8.37 23.14
C CYS A 493 -1.52 8.55 24.54
N ARG A 494 -2.31 9.62 24.76
CA ARG A 494 -3.05 9.84 26.01
C ARG A 494 -4.02 8.70 26.32
N ARG A 495 -4.76 8.23 25.31
CA ARG A 495 -5.68 7.09 25.42
C ARG A 495 -4.94 5.82 25.80
N MET A 496 -3.75 5.59 25.27
CA MET A 496 -2.86 4.49 25.63
C MET A 496 -2.24 4.65 27.02
N GLY A 497 -2.34 5.82 27.66
CA GLY A 497 -1.72 6.10 28.96
C GLY A 497 -0.24 6.46 28.85
N ILE A 498 0.25 6.78 27.65
CA ILE A 498 1.56 7.39 27.46
C ILE A 498 1.45 8.84 27.94
N ARG A 499 2.35 9.27 28.82
CA ARG A 499 2.38 10.66 29.31
C ARG A 499 2.95 11.58 28.22
N LEU A 500 2.33 12.74 28.01
CA LEU A 500 2.83 13.73 27.06
C LEU A 500 3.40 14.88 27.87
N LEU A 501 4.71 15.07 27.80
CA LEU A 501 5.40 16.15 28.51
C LEU A 501 5.39 17.42 27.64
N PRO A 502 5.30 18.61 28.23
CA PRO A 502 5.44 19.84 27.47
C PRO A 502 6.88 20.00 26.97
N PRO A 503 7.10 20.81 25.92
CA PRO A 503 8.44 21.22 25.52
C PRO A 503 9.20 21.85 26.69
N ASP A 504 10.47 21.50 26.83
CA ASP A 504 11.37 22.00 27.88
C ASP A 504 12.70 22.40 27.25
N VAL A 505 13.13 23.63 27.46
CA VAL A 505 14.35 24.18 26.84
C VAL A 505 15.63 23.42 27.21
N ASN A 506 15.63 22.68 28.33
CA ASN A 506 16.78 21.93 28.81
C ASN A 506 16.71 20.43 28.48
N ALA A 507 15.55 19.91 28.09
CA ALA A 507 15.32 18.48 27.91
C ALA A 507 14.75 18.09 26.54
N SER A 508 14.06 18.99 25.84
CA SER A 508 13.54 18.74 24.50
C SER A 508 14.66 18.72 23.45
N ASP A 509 14.49 17.86 22.46
CA ASP A 509 15.28 17.83 21.23
C ASP A 509 14.44 18.39 20.05
N GLU A 510 15.01 18.46 18.85
CA GLU A 510 14.32 18.87 17.62
C GLU A 510 13.10 17.97 17.31
N PHE A 511 13.21 16.68 17.65
CA PHE A 511 12.20 15.66 17.43
C PHE A 511 11.66 15.11 18.76
N PHE A 512 10.46 14.51 18.74
CA PHE A 512 9.89 13.83 19.89
C PHE A 512 10.84 12.75 20.40
N THR A 513 10.97 12.65 21.72
CA THR A 513 11.79 11.66 22.41
C THR A 513 10.95 10.81 23.36
N GLY A 514 11.26 9.51 23.43
CA GLY A 514 10.60 8.60 24.38
C GLY A 514 11.35 8.55 25.71
N GLU A 515 10.71 8.98 26.78
CA GLU A 515 11.24 9.04 28.15
C GLU A 515 10.47 8.08 29.07
N GLY A 516 10.87 6.79 29.10
CA GLY A 516 10.17 5.79 29.92
C GLY A 516 8.73 5.55 29.48
N ASP A 517 7.75 5.99 30.29
CA ASP A 517 6.31 5.96 29.95
C ASP A 517 5.81 7.23 29.25
N ALA A 518 6.71 8.17 28.96
CA ALA A 518 6.37 9.48 28.43
C ALA A 518 6.95 9.70 27.03
N ILE A 519 6.36 10.65 26.31
CA ILE A 519 6.89 11.25 25.10
C ILE A 519 6.99 12.75 25.36
N ARG A 520 8.15 13.33 25.03
CA ARG A 520 8.40 14.78 25.07
C ARG A 520 8.56 15.31 23.66
#